data_AF-A0AAE8QS73-F1
#
_entry.id   AF-A0AAE8QS73-F1
#
_cell.length_a   1.000
_cell.length_b   1.000
_cell.length_c   1.000
_cell.angle_alpha   90.00
_cell.angle_beta   90.00
_cell.angle_gamma   90.00
#
_symmetry.space_group_name_H-M   'P 1'
#
loop_
_entity.id
_entity.type
_entity.pdbx_description
1 polymer ?
#
loop_
_entity_poly.entity_id
_entity_poly.type
_entity_poly.pdbx_seq_one_letter_code
_entity_poly.pdbx_strand_id
1 'polypeptide(L)'
;ATGAAAGDKVTVTIGGQTYTTVLDAAGNWSVGVPASVISGLSDGTVTVTASVTDAAGNTGSGTHNVTVDTGLPSVSFNAISGDNVLNAAEKGQALSVSGTSANLAEGTVVTVTLNGKNYTATT
;
A
#
# COMPACT_ATOMS: atom_id res chain seq x y z
N ALA A 1 16.25 37.87 -3.79
CA ALA A 1 15.13 37.61 -2.87
C ALA A 1 15.59 36.56 -1.88
N THR A 2 15.66 36.88 -0.59
CA THR A 2 15.90 35.89 0.48
C THR A 2 14.58 35.13 0.63
N GLY A 3 14.53 33.91 0.09
CA GLY A 3 13.38 33.02 0.26
C GLY A 3 13.28 32.52 1.70
N ALA A 4 12.54 31.43 1.89
CA ALA A 4 12.41 30.79 3.21
C ALA A 4 13.78 30.47 3.83
N ALA A 5 13.91 30.69 5.14
CA ALA A 5 15.13 30.59 5.91
C ALA A 5 14.96 29.72 7.16
N ALA A 6 16.07 29.44 7.84
CA ALA A 6 16.07 28.70 9.11
C ALA A 6 15.11 29.34 10.11
N GLY A 7 14.28 28.52 10.76
CA GLY A 7 13.27 28.98 11.71
C GLY A 7 11.91 29.31 11.09
N ASP A 8 11.80 29.40 9.76
CA ASP A 8 10.50 29.58 9.11
C ASP A 8 9.59 28.38 9.35
N LYS A 9 8.30 28.67 9.58
CA LYS A 9 7.31 27.65 9.93
C LYS A 9 6.96 26.82 8.72
N VAL A 10 7.09 25.50 8.86
CA VAL A 10 6.58 24.50 7.94
C VAL A 10 5.32 23.88 8.53
N THR A 11 4.27 23.80 7.73
CA THR A 11 2.97 23.19 8.08
C THR A 11 2.76 21.97 7.19
N VAL A 12 2.49 20.81 7.78
CA VAL A 12 2.28 19.54 7.09
C VAL A 12 0.89 19.02 7.42
N THR A 13 0.13 18.65 6.40
CA THR A 13 -1.20 18.06 6.54
C THR A 13 -1.21 16.64 5.99
N ILE A 14 -1.65 15.67 6.81
CA ILE A 14 -1.81 14.26 6.46
C ILE A 14 -3.03 13.69 7.20
N GLY A 15 -3.88 12.93 6.50
CA GLY A 15 -5.08 12.33 7.11
C GLY A 15 -6.04 13.36 7.72
N GLY A 16 -6.09 14.58 7.16
CA GLY A 16 -6.87 15.70 7.71
C GLY A 16 -6.26 16.38 8.94
N GLN A 17 -5.14 15.89 9.47
CA GLN A 17 -4.47 16.42 10.64
C GLN A 17 -3.29 17.31 10.25
N THR A 18 -3.08 18.40 10.98
CA THR A 18 -2.01 19.37 10.72
C THR A 18 -0.93 19.32 11.80
N TYR A 19 0.32 19.34 11.35
CA TYR A 19 1.52 19.34 12.18
C TYR A 19 2.44 20.46 11.74
N THR A 20 3.25 20.98 12.66
CA THR A 20 4.18 22.07 12.37
C THR A 20 5.59 21.72 12.80
N THR A 21 6.55 22.20 12.02
CA THR A 21 7.98 22.16 12.32
C THR A 21 8.62 23.45 11.76
N VAL A 22 9.94 23.55 11.80
CA VAL A 22 10.68 24.68 11.23
C VAL A 22 11.77 24.21 10.28
N LEU A 23 12.14 25.06 9.32
CA LEU A 23 13.32 24.83 8.49
C LEU A 23 14.61 24.92 9.32
N ASP A 24 15.56 24.04 9.04
CA ASP A 24 16.94 24.18 9.51
C ASP A 24 17.75 25.15 8.62
N ALA A 25 19.01 25.38 8.98
CA ALA A 25 19.91 26.27 8.23
C ALA A 25 20.27 25.78 6.81
N ALA A 26 20.04 24.51 6.51
CA ALA A 26 20.23 23.92 5.19
C ALA A 26 18.90 23.82 4.40
N GLY A 27 17.77 24.23 4.98
CA GLY A 27 16.45 24.16 4.36
C GLY A 27 15.77 22.78 4.50
N ASN A 28 16.27 21.90 5.37
CA ASN A 28 15.59 20.65 5.70
C ASN A 28 14.55 20.86 6.79
N TRP A 29 13.59 19.94 6.86
CA TRP A 29 12.58 19.90 7.91
C TRP A 29 12.11 18.47 8.12
N SER A 30 11.61 18.17 9.32
CA SER A 30 10.91 16.92 9.61
C SER A 30 9.85 17.15 10.67
N VAL A 31 8.79 16.35 10.62
CA VAL A 31 7.72 16.40 11.61
C VAL A 31 7.32 14.98 12.01
N GLY A 32 7.16 14.75 13.31
CA GLY A 32 6.66 13.49 13.82
C GLY A 32 5.14 13.41 13.63
N VAL A 33 4.65 12.32 13.05
CA VAL A 33 3.22 12.02 12.95
C VAL A 33 2.90 10.85 13.88
N PRO A 34 1.91 10.96 14.79
CA PRO A 34 1.57 9.89 15.71
C PRO A 34 1.12 8.60 15.00
N ALA A 35 1.49 7.45 15.55
CA ALA A 35 1.11 6.15 15.01
C ALA A 35 -0.41 5.99 14.85
N SER A 36 -1.21 6.54 15.78
CA SER A 36 -2.67 6.49 15.73
C SER A 36 -3.28 7.18 14.50
N VAL A 37 -2.59 8.19 13.96
CA VAL A 37 -3.01 8.91 12.76
C VAL A 37 -2.66 8.09 11.53
N ILE A 38 -1.47 7.50 11.51
CA ILE A 38 -1.04 6.60 10.43
C ILE A 38 -1.93 5.36 10.35
N SER A 39 -2.23 4.72 11.48
CA SER A 39 -3.11 3.55 11.55
C SER A 39 -4.59 3.88 11.25
N GLY A 40 -4.96 5.16 11.27
CA GLY A 40 -6.32 5.61 10.96
C GLY A 40 -6.54 5.97 9.48
N LEU A 41 -5.50 5.93 8.65
CA LEU A 41 -5.64 6.17 7.22
C LEU A 41 -6.39 5.01 6.56
N SER A 42 -7.33 5.34 5.68
CA SER A 42 -8.02 4.35 4.85
C SER A 42 -7.14 3.91 3.67
N ASP A 43 -7.34 2.68 3.20
CA ASP A 43 -6.73 2.21 1.96
C ASP A 43 -7.04 3.14 0.78
N GLY A 44 -6.09 3.26 -0.13
CA GLY A 44 -6.13 4.14 -1.29
C GLY A 44 -5.13 5.29 -1.21
N THR A 45 -5.37 6.32 -2.04
CA THR A 45 -4.45 7.46 -2.16
C THR A 45 -4.68 8.47 -1.02
N VAL A 46 -3.63 8.73 -0.25
CA VAL A 46 -3.54 9.79 0.74
C VAL A 46 -2.64 10.90 0.20
N THR A 47 -3.16 12.12 0.10
CA THR A 47 -2.36 13.29 -0.25
C THR A 47 -1.78 13.95 1.00
N VAL A 48 -0.47 14.09 1.02
CA VAL A 48 0.27 14.88 2.00
C VAL A 48 0.55 16.26 1.41
N THR A 49 0.27 17.31 2.17
CA THR A 49 0.56 18.69 1.77
C THR A 49 1.55 19.30 2.74
N ALA A 50 2.59 19.95 2.23
CA ALA A 50 3.51 20.76 3.02
C ALA A 50 3.48 22.21 2.52
N SER A 51 3.48 23.17 3.45
CA SER A 51 3.64 24.59 3.14
C SER A 51 4.66 25.23 4.06
N VAL A 52 5.35 26.25 3.56
CA VAL A 52 6.27 27.09 4.33
C VAL A 52 5.82 28.54 4.23
N THR A 53 5.93 29.29 5.31
CA THR A 53 5.69 30.73 5.35
C THR A 53 6.94 31.42 5.87
N ASP A 54 7.50 32.33 5.06
CA ASP A 54 8.66 33.13 5.49
C ASP A 54 8.26 34.26 6.45
N ALA A 55 9.25 34.86 7.12
CA ALA A 55 9.04 35.97 8.05
C ALA A 55 8.38 37.22 7.42
N ALA A 56 8.46 37.38 6.10
CA ALA A 56 7.79 38.47 5.37
C ALA A 56 6.33 38.14 4.99
N GLY A 57 5.88 36.91 5.26
CA GLY A 57 4.53 36.44 5.00
C GLY A 57 4.33 35.78 3.63
N ASN A 58 5.39 35.54 2.85
CA ASN A 58 5.28 34.82 1.59
C ASN A 58 5.12 33.32 1.85
N THR A 59 4.29 32.66 1.04
CA THR A 59 4.00 31.22 1.19
C THR A 59 4.40 30.42 -0.03
N GLY A 60 5.02 29.26 0.18
CA GLY A 60 5.22 28.21 -0.81
C GLY A 60 4.59 26.90 -0.35
N SER A 61 4.14 26.05 -1.27
CA SER A 61 3.55 24.74 -0.93
C SER A 61 3.86 23.67 -1.97
N GLY A 62 3.77 22.41 -1.54
CA GLY A 62 3.89 21.23 -2.38
C GLY A 62 3.07 20.08 -1.83
N THR A 63 2.76 19.12 -2.69
CA THR A 63 2.00 17.92 -2.32
C THR A 63 2.72 16.65 -2.73
N HIS A 64 2.42 15.55 -2.05
CA HIS A 64 2.88 14.22 -2.40
C HIS A 64 1.79 13.20 -2.12
N ASN A 65 1.59 12.24 -3.03
CA ASN A 65 0.64 11.16 -2.84
C ASN A 65 1.34 9.93 -2.27
N VAL A 66 0.71 9.31 -1.28
CA VAL A 66 1.09 8.03 -0.70
C VAL A 66 -0.07 7.06 -0.89
N THR A 67 0.21 5.84 -1.32
CA THR A 67 -0.81 4.78 -1.36
C THR A 67 -0.75 4.00 -0.06
N VAL A 68 -1.89 3.92 0.63
CA VAL A 68 -2.11 3.00 1.75
C VAL A 68 -2.71 1.73 1.16
N ASP A 69 -2.05 0.60 1.35
CA ASP A 69 -2.53 -0.70 0.90
C ASP A 69 -2.34 -1.71 2.03
N THR A 70 -3.44 -1.97 2.75
CA THR A 70 -3.51 -2.97 3.82
C THR A 70 -4.26 -4.23 3.39
N GLY A 71 -4.57 -4.34 2.09
CA GLY A 71 -5.27 -5.49 1.52
C GLY A 71 -4.48 -6.77 1.71
N LEU A 72 -5.02 -7.72 2.49
CA LEU A 72 -4.40 -9.02 2.65
C LEU A 72 -4.62 -9.88 1.41
N PRO A 73 -3.58 -10.58 0.91
CA PRO A 73 -3.74 -11.60 -0.11
C PRO A 73 -4.76 -12.67 0.28
N SER A 74 -5.56 -13.10 -0.70
CA SER A 74 -6.45 -14.26 -0.53
C SER A 74 -6.39 -15.17 -1.74
N VAL A 75 -6.56 -16.47 -1.50
CA VAL A 75 -6.62 -17.52 -2.52
C VAL A 75 -7.76 -18.47 -2.15
N SER A 76 -8.52 -18.91 -3.14
CA SER A 76 -9.60 -19.88 -2.97
C SER A 76 -9.49 -21.01 -3.99
N PHE A 77 -10.19 -22.12 -3.75
CA PHE A 77 -10.27 -23.25 -4.67
C PHE A 77 -11.68 -23.40 -5.21
N ASN A 78 -11.78 -23.73 -6.50
CA ASN A 78 -12.99 -24.31 -7.07
C ASN A 78 -13.09 -25.80 -6.68
N ALA A 79 -14.26 -26.40 -6.89
CA ALA A 79 -14.46 -27.82 -6.70
C ALA A 79 -13.46 -28.64 -7.54
N ILE A 80 -12.85 -29.65 -6.93
CA ILE A 80 -12.02 -30.65 -7.64
C ILE A 80 -12.96 -31.56 -8.44
N SER A 81 -12.57 -32.00 -9.65
CA SER A 81 -13.39 -32.89 -10.50
C SER A 81 -14.86 -32.44 -10.72
N GLY A 82 -15.19 -31.16 -10.54
CA GLY A 82 -16.53 -30.59 -10.77
C GLY A 82 -17.52 -30.81 -9.63
N ASP A 83 -17.44 -31.93 -8.91
CA ASP A 83 -18.32 -32.29 -7.79
C ASP A 83 -17.58 -32.43 -6.43
N ASN A 84 -16.29 -32.08 -6.42
CA ASN A 84 -15.37 -32.19 -5.29
C ASN A 84 -15.08 -33.65 -4.86
N VAL A 85 -15.28 -34.63 -5.75
CA VAL A 85 -15.04 -36.04 -5.49
C VAL A 85 -14.28 -36.67 -6.64
N LEU A 86 -13.07 -37.16 -6.39
CA LEU A 86 -12.28 -37.86 -7.40
C LEU A 86 -12.69 -39.34 -7.49
N ASN A 87 -13.29 -39.76 -8.59
CA ASN A 87 -13.73 -41.14 -8.81
C ASN A 87 -12.70 -41.99 -9.59
N ALA A 88 -13.02 -43.28 -9.80
CA ALA A 88 -12.11 -44.23 -10.44
C ALA A 88 -11.81 -43.90 -11.92
N ALA A 89 -12.77 -43.33 -12.65
CA ALA A 89 -12.57 -42.96 -14.04
C ALA A 89 -11.65 -41.73 -14.16
N GLU A 90 -11.79 -40.77 -13.25
CA GLU A 90 -10.98 -39.55 -13.21
C GLU A 90 -9.55 -39.79 -12.72
N LYS A 91 -9.33 -40.80 -11.87
CA LYS A 91 -8.03 -41.14 -11.27
C LYS A 91 -6.91 -41.51 -12.29
N GLY A 92 -7.24 -41.66 -13.57
CA GLY A 92 -6.27 -41.88 -14.65
C GLY A 92 -6.11 -40.71 -15.63
N GLN A 93 -6.80 -39.59 -15.40
CA GLN A 93 -6.87 -38.47 -16.33
C GLN A 93 -6.15 -37.23 -15.79
N ALA A 94 -5.93 -36.25 -16.67
CA ALA A 94 -5.42 -34.95 -16.26
C ALA A 94 -6.44 -34.25 -15.34
N LEU A 95 -6.00 -33.86 -14.15
CA LEU A 95 -6.81 -33.11 -13.19
C LEU A 95 -6.49 -31.62 -13.31
N SER A 96 -7.49 -30.81 -13.59
CA SER A 96 -7.39 -29.36 -13.49
C SER A 96 -7.72 -28.92 -12.06
N VAL A 97 -6.82 -28.15 -11.46
CA VAL A 97 -7.05 -27.48 -10.18
C VAL A 97 -7.14 -25.99 -10.48
N SER A 98 -8.24 -25.37 -10.06
CA SER A 98 -8.51 -23.96 -10.34
C SER A 98 -9.08 -23.27 -9.12
N GLY A 99 -9.12 -21.94 -9.17
CA GLY A 99 -9.57 -21.11 -8.08
C GLY A 99 -9.53 -19.64 -8.46
N THR A 100 -9.66 -18.77 -7.46
CA THR A 100 -9.52 -17.32 -7.61
C THR A 100 -8.57 -16.78 -6.57
N SER A 101 -8.07 -15.57 -6.80
CA SER A 101 -7.23 -14.86 -5.85
C SER A 101 -7.56 -13.38 -5.86
N ALA A 102 -7.24 -12.68 -4.77
CA ALA A 102 -7.44 -11.23 -4.65
C ALA A 102 -6.33 -10.59 -3.82
N ASN A 103 -6.14 -9.28 -4.02
CA ASN A 103 -5.14 -8.45 -3.34
C ASN A 103 -3.70 -9.00 -3.50
N LEU A 104 -3.39 -9.43 -4.71
CA LEU A 104 -2.08 -9.90 -5.12
C LEU A 104 -1.66 -9.08 -6.34
N ALA A 105 -0.37 -8.78 -6.45
CA ALA A 105 0.15 -8.16 -7.66
C ALA A 105 -0.01 -9.13 -8.85
N GLU A 106 -0.35 -8.61 -10.03
CA GLU A 106 -0.39 -9.39 -11.26
C GLU A 106 0.92 -10.16 -11.48
N GLY A 107 0.84 -11.41 -11.94
CA GLY A 107 2.00 -12.27 -12.12
C GLY A 107 2.52 -12.90 -10.82
N THR A 108 1.84 -12.73 -9.68
CA THR A 108 2.22 -13.44 -8.45
C THR A 108 2.07 -14.95 -8.63
N VAL A 109 3.09 -15.71 -8.22
CA VAL A 109 3.08 -17.17 -8.32
C VAL A 109 2.20 -17.78 -7.23
N VAL A 110 1.21 -18.54 -7.64
CA VAL A 110 0.40 -19.42 -6.79
C VAL A 110 0.97 -20.83 -6.85
N THR A 111 1.38 -21.38 -5.71
CA THR A 111 1.89 -22.75 -5.61
C THR A 111 0.84 -23.67 -4.99
N VAL A 112 0.47 -24.72 -5.73
CA VAL A 112 -0.35 -25.82 -5.23
C VAL A 112 0.57 -27.02 -4.99
N THR A 113 0.60 -27.49 -3.74
CA THR A 113 1.29 -28.73 -3.39
C THR A 113 0.28 -29.87 -3.32
N LEU A 114 0.40 -30.84 -4.22
CA LEU A 114 -0.44 -32.02 -4.26
C LEU A 114 0.43 -33.28 -4.21
N ASN A 115 0.19 -34.14 -3.21
CA ASN A 115 0.98 -35.35 -2.97
C ASN A 115 2.50 -35.09 -2.92
N GLY A 116 2.91 -33.99 -2.28
CA GLY A 116 4.33 -33.59 -2.17
C GLY A 116 4.95 -33.02 -3.45
N LYS A 117 4.18 -32.88 -4.55
CA LYS A 117 4.64 -32.24 -5.79
C LYS A 117 4.06 -30.84 -5.92
N ASN A 118 4.89 -29.90 -6.36
CA ASN A 118 4.49 -28.51 -6.59
C ASN A 118 4.02 -28.29 -8.03
N TYR A 119 2.94 -27.54 -8.15
CA TYR A 119 2.37 -27.04 -9.39
C TYR A 119 2.19 -25.53 -9.24
N THR A 120 2.52 -24.77 -10.28
CA THR A 120 2.50 -23.31 -10.22
C THR A 120 1.53 -22.73 -11.24
N ALA A 121 0.80 -21.71 -10.82
CA ALA A 121 0.04 -20.80 -11.68
C ALA A 121 0.44 -19.36 -11.36
N THR A 122 0.02 -18.41 -12.19
CA THR A 122 0.21 -16.98 -11.95
C THR A 122 -1.15 -16.29 -11.89
N THR A 123 -1.30 -15.35 -10.97
CA THR A 123 -2.50 -14.48 -10.83
C THR A 123 -2.64 -13.53 -12.00
#